data_AF-A0A963XGB5-F1
#
_entry.id   AF-A0A963XGB5-F1
#
_cell.length_a   1.000
_cell.length_b   1.000
_cell.length_c   1.000
_cell.angle_alpha   90.00
_cell.angle_beta   90.00
_cell.angle_gamma   90.00
#
_symmetry.space_group_name_H-M   'P 1'
#
loop_
_entity.id
_entity.type
_entity.pdbx_description
1 polymer ?
#
loop_
_entity_poly.entity_id
_entity_poly.type
_entity_poly.pdbx_seq_one_letter_code
_entity_poly.pdbx_strand_id
1 'polypeptide(L)'
;MQIVNITRWPLALVFLGAGMTATVLAFASINLFVHAMANLRFLRSGGWDAVRLGALWQTAELALYGTVVLINWLGFKIFESEITVRYRRWAERRR
;
A
#
# COMPACT_ATOMS: atom_id res chain seq x y z
N MET A 1 19.00 16.39 -5.44
CA MET A 1 18.33 15.10 -5.17
C MET A 1 18.54 14.61 -3.71
N GLN A 2 18.30 15.45 -2.70
CA GLN A 2 18.42 15.02 -1.28
C GLN A 2 17.14 14.35 -0.75
N ILE A 3 15.98 14.69 -1.31
CA ILE A 3 14.67 14.19 -0.87
C ILE A 3 14.54 12.67 -1.11
N VAL A 4 15.19 12.12 -2.13
CA VAL A 4 15.09 10.68 -2.45
C VAL A 4 15.99 9.81 -1.56
N ASN A 5 16.97 10.39 -0.87
CA ASN A 5 17.91 9.62 -0.05
C ASN A 5 17.42 9.45 1.40
N ILE A 6 16.54 8.47 1.60
CA ILE A 6 15.90 8.13 2.88
C ILE A 6 16.96 7.77 3.96
N THR A 7 18.13 7.27 3.57
CA THR A 7 19.20 6.91 4.52
C THR A 7 19.74 8.10 5.33
N ARG A 8 19.57 9.32 4.82
CA ARG A 8 20.00 10.56 5.48
C ARG A 8 18.89 11.23 6.30
N TRP A 9 17.68 10.71 6.27
CA TRP A 9 16.56 11.31 6.97
C TRP A 9 16.65 11.11 8.49
N PRO A 10 16.22 12.09 9.30
CA PRO A 10 16.01 11.89 10.74
C PRO A 10 15.14 10.67 11.02
N LEU A 11 15.44 9.92 12.09
CA LEU A 11 14.72 8.70 12.44
C LEU A 11 13.21 8.96 12.62
N ALA A 12 12.84 10.10 13.20
CA ALA A 12 11.45 10.50 13.35
C ALA A 12 10.70 10.60 12.00
N LEU A 13 11.34 11.16 10.96
CA LEU A 13 10.72 11.26 9.63
C LEU A 13 10.57 9.88 8.97
N VAL A 14 11.53 8.98 9.16
CA VAL A 14 11.46 7.60 8.67
C VAL A 14 10.28 6.85 9.33
N PHE A 15 10.11 7.00 10.64
CA PHE A 15 8.97 6.41 11.36
C PHE A 15 7.63 7.00 10.94
N LEU A 16 7.54 8.33 10.81
CA LEU A 16 6.33 8.98 10.31
C LEU A 16 5.99 8.53 8.88
N GLY A 17 6.99 8.41 8.01
CA GLY A 17 6.85 7.87 6.67
C GLY A 17 6.31 6.44 6.67
N ALA A 18 6.90 5.56 7.48
CA ALA A 18 6.42 4.18 7.67
C ALA A 18 4.99 4.13 8.21
N GLY A 19 4.66 4.97 9.19
CA GLY A 19 3.31 5.03 9.76
C GLY A 19 2.26 5.51 8.75
N MET A 20 2.59 6.54 7.96
CA MET A 20 1.71 7.05 6.91
C MET A 20 1.47 5.99 5.83
N THR A 21 2.53 5.36 5.30
CA THR A 21 2.37 4.31 4.28
C THR A 21 1.61 3.11 4.80
N ALA A 22 1.83 2.70 6.05
CA ALA A 22 1.07 1.63 6.69
C ALA A 22 -0.41 1.98 6.85
N THR A 23 -0.73 3.21 7.26
CA THR A 23 -2.11 3.67 7.44
C THR A 23 -2.85 3.71 6.11
N VAL A 24 -2.22 4.29 5.07
CA VAL A 24 -2.80 4.33 3.72
C VAL A 24 -2.95 2.92 3.16
N LEU A 25 -1.95 2.05 3.36
CA LEU A 25 -2.02 0.65 2.95
C LEU A 25 -3.21 -0.07 3.59
N ALA A 26 -3.41 0.09 4.91
CA ALA A 26 -4.52 -0.52 5.62
C ALA A 26 -5.88 -0.04 5.08
N PHE A 27 -6.05 1.28 4.93
CA PHE A 27 -7.29 1.86 4.39
C PHE A 27 -7.56 1.42 2.95
N ALA A 28 -6.54 1.49 2.08
CA ALA A 28 -6.66 1.10 0.68
C ALA A 28 -6.94 -0.41 0.53
N SER A 29 -6.36 -1.27 1.38
CA SER A 29 -6.61 -2.71 1.37
C SER A 29 -8.05 -3.06 1.75
N ILE A 30 -8.62 -2.36 2.74
CA ILE A 30 -10.02 -2.53 3.13
C ILE A 30 -10.94 -2.13 1.97
N ASN A 31 -10.70 -0.97 1.35
CA ASN A 31 -11.50 -0.53 0.22
C ASN A 31 -11.39 -1.49 -0.96
N LEU A 32 -10.17 -1.92 -1.31
CA LEU A 32 -9.93 -2.89 -2.37
C LEU A 32 -10.74 -4.18 -2.13
N PHE A 33 -10.74 -4.68 -0.89
CA PHE A 33 -11.49 -5.86 -0.51
C PHE A 33 -13.01 -5.67 -0.64
N VAL A 34 -13.54 -4.53 -0.17
CA VAL A 34 -14.97 -4.19 -0.29
C VAL A 34 -15.39 -4.10 -1.76
N HIS A 35 -14.59 -3.43 -2.59
CA HIS A 35 -14.84 -3.31 -4.03
C HIS A 35 -14.75 -4.66 -4.75
N ALA A 36 -13.77 -5.50 -4.39
CA ALA A 36 -13.64 -6.85 -4.92
C ALA A 36 -14.88 -7.71 -4.61
N MET A 37 -15.35 -7.66 -3.36
CA MET A 37 -16.54 -8.40 -2.93
C MET A 37 -17.83 -7.90 -3.59
N ALA A 38 -17.97 -6.58 -3.76
CA ALA A 38 -19.09 -5.98 -4.47
C ALA A 38 -19.14 -6.45 -5.93
N ASN A 39 -18.00 -6.45 -6.63
CA ASN A 39 -17.91 -6.92 -8.01
C ASN A 39 -18.17 -8.41 -8.15
N LEU A 40 -17.65 -9.23 -7.23
CA LEU A 40 -17.95 -10.67 -7.19
C LEU A 40 -19.46 -10.92 -7.04
N ARG A 41 -20.13 -10.15 -6.17
CA ARG A 41 -21.59 -10.25 -5.99
C ARG A 41 -22.35 -9.78 -7.21
N PHE A 42 -21.90 -8.72 -7.86
CA PHE A 42 -22.49 -8.18 -9.09
C PHE A 42 -22.37 -9.16 -10.26
N LEU A 43 -21.19 -9.74 -10.48
CA LEU A 43 -20.96 -10.80 -11.47
C LEU A 43 -21.84 -12.04 -11.20
N ARG A 44 -21.95 -12.45 -9.93
CA ARG A 44 -22.77 -13.61 -9.54
C ARG A 44 -24.27 -13.41 -9.76
N SER A 45 -24.76 -12.18 -9.64
CA SER A 45 -26.19 -11.86 -9.74
C SER A 45 -26.63 -11.36 -11.12
N GLY A 46 -25.75 -10.67 -11.85
CA GLY A 46 -26.07 -10.01 -13.11
C GLY A 46 -25.55 -10.69 -14.38
N GLY A 47 -24.75 -11.76 -14.29
CA GLY A 47 -24.34 -12.55 -15.45
C GLY A 47 -23.70 -11.71 -16.58
N TRP A 48 -24.09 -11.96 -17.83
CA TRP A 48 -23.56 -11.24 -19.01
C TRP A 48 -23.99 -9.76 -19.09
N ASP A 49 -25.10 -9.38 -18.47
CA ASP A 49 -25.57 -7.99 -18.47
C ASP A 49 -24.71 -7.10 -17.55
N ALA A 50 -24.18 -7.67 -16.47
CA ALA A 50 -23.21 -7.00 -15.60
C ALA A 50 -21.94 -6.57 -16.36
N VAL A 51 -21.47 -7.40 -17.30
CA VAL A 51 -20.29 -7.10 -18.12
C VAL A 51 -20.55 -5.93 -19.06
N ARG A 52 -21.77 -5.82 -19.60
CA ARG A 52 -22.17 -4.75 -20.53
C ARG A 52 -22.38 -3.40 -19.87
N LEU A 53 -22.87 -3.35 -18.63
CA LEU A 53 -23.34 -2.10 -17.99
C LEU A 53 -22.28 -1.35 -17.18
N GLY A 54 -21.15 -1.98 -16.79
CA GLY A 54 -20.18 -1.27 -15.95
C GLY A 54 -18.90 -2.01 -15.55
N ALA A 55 -18.67 -3.23 -16.02
CA ALA A 55 -17.52 -4.03 -15.58
C ALA A 55 -16.15 -3.40 -15.90
N LEU A 56 -16.04 -2.62 -16.98
CA LEU A 56 -14.79 -1.91 -17.35
C LEU A 56 -14.41 -0.85 -16.31
N TRP A 57 -15.36 -0.03 -15.87
CA TRP A 57 -15.12 1.00 -14.87
C TRP A 57 -14.79 0.41 -13.50
N GLN A 58 -15.58 -0.59 -13.09
CA GLN A 58 -15.36 -1.36 -11.86
C GLN A 58 -13.98 -2.04 -11.82
N THR A 59 -13.51 -2.58 -12.96
CA THR A 59 -12.19 -3.19 -13.07
C THR A 59 -11.08 -2.14 -12.98
N ALA A 60 -11.29 -0.96 -13.59
CA ALA A 60 -10.35 0.15 -13.50
C ALA A 60 -10.20 0.68 -12.06
N GLU A 61 -11.31 0.80 -11.32
CA GLU A 61 -11.27 1.17 -9.89
C GLU A 61 -10.47 0.16 -9.05
N LEU A 62 -10.71 -1.14 -9.24
CA LEU A 62 -9.91 -2.20 -8.60
C LEU A 62 -8.43 -2.11 -8.93
N ALA A 63 -8.11 -1.88 -10.20
CA ALA A 63 -6.72 -1.73 -10.64
C ALA A 63 -6.06 -0.52 -9.95
N LEU A 64 -6.75 0.61 -9.88
CA LEU A 64 -6.27 1.82 -9.19
C LEU A 64 -6.02 1.56 -7.71
N TYR A 65 -6.98 0.98 -6.99
CA TYR A 65 -6.80 0.63 -5.58
C TYR A 65 -5.64 -0.36 -5.38
N GLY A 66 -5.51 -1.35 -6.28
CA GLY A 66 -4.40 -2.31 -6.27
C GLY A 66 -3.05 -1.62 -6.44
N THR A 67 -2.93 -0.68 -7.37
CA THR A 67 -1.72 0.12 -7.56
C THR A 67 -1.38 0.96 -6.33
N VAL A 68 -2.37 1.62 -5.71
CA VAL A 68 -2.16 2.40 -4.48
C VAL A 68 -1.67 1.50 -3.34
N VAL A 69 -2.28 0.32 -3.18
CA VAL A 69 -1.85 -0.69 -2.20
C VAL A 69 -0.40 -1.10 -2.44
N LEU A 70 -0.04 -1.43 -3.69
CA LEU A 70 1.33 -1.84 -4.04
C LEU A 70 2.36 -0.75 -3.77
N ILE A 71 2.09 0.49 -4.15
CA ILE A 71 2.99 1.63 -3.92
C ILE A 71 3.20 1.85 -2.42
N ASN A 72 2.13 1.81 -1.63
CA ASN A 72 2.23 2.00 -0.18
C ASN A 72 2.93 0.84 0.50
N TRP A 73 2.71 -0.40 0.05
CA TRP A 73 3.42 -1.57 0.56
C TRP A 73 4.92 -1.48 0.27
N LEU A 74 5.31 -1.12 -0.96
CA LEU A 74 6.71 -0.90 -1.32
C LEU A 74 7.34 0.23 -0.48
N GLY A 75 6.64 1.36 -0.34
CA GLY A 75 7.08 2.47 0.50
C GLY A 75 7.30 2.06 1.94
N PHE A 76 6.34 1.33 2.52
CA PHE A 76 6.47 0.76 3.87
C PHE A 76 7.69 -0.14 4.00
N LYS A 77 7.91 -1.06 3.05
CA LYS A 77 9.07 -1.97 3.08
C LYS A 77 10.40 -1.23 2.98
N ILE A 78 10.46 -0.15 2.21
CA ILE A 78 11.66 0.70 2.15
C ILE A 78 11.93 1.31 3.54
N PHE A 79 10.94 1.92 4.18
CA PHE A 79 11.12 2.50 5.52
C PHE A 79 11.44 1.44 6.59
N GLU A 80 10.76 0.29 6.56
CA GLU A 80 11.02 -0.84 7.47
C GLU A 80 12.47 -1.32 7.37
N SER A 81 13.00 -1.43 6.14
CA SER A 81 14.39 -1.83 5.91
C SER A 81 15.38 -0.85 6.55
N GLU A 82 15.15 0.45 6.41
CA GLU A 82 16.01 1.49 6.98
C GLU A 82 15.96 1.49 8.52
N ILE A 83 14.78 1.33 9.11
CA ILE A 83 14.60 1.21 10.56
C ILE A 83 15.38 -0.02 11.08
N THR A 84 15.23 -1.15 10.41
CA THR A 84 15.90 -2.42 10.78
C THR A 84 17.41 -2.30 10.69
N VAL A 85 17.94 -1.68 9.63
CA VAL A 85 19.38 -1.44 9.45
C VAL A 85 19.93 -0.53 10.55
N ARG A 86 19.22 0.56 10.87
CA ARG A 86 19.64 1.48 11.94
C ARG A 86 19.62 0.81 13.31
N TYR A 87 18.60 0.01 13.59
CA TYR A 87 18.52 -0.78 14.81
C TYR A 87 19.69 -1.75 14.93
N ARG A 88 19.98 -2.52 13.86
CA ARG A 88 21.12 -3.45 13.85
C ARG A 88 22.44 -2.74 14.12
N ARG A 89 22.74 -1.63 13.43
CA ARG A 89 23.97 -0.83 13.66
C ARG A 89 24.06 -0.26 15.07
N TRP A 90 22.94 0.03 15.72
CA TRP A 90 22.92 0.48 17.11
C TRP A 90 23.19 -0.69 18.06
N ALA A 91 22.59 -1.86 17.82
CA ALA A 91 22.78 -3.05 18.64
C ALA A 91 24.23 -3.57 18.57
N GLU A 92 24.83 -3.56 17.38
CA GLU A 92 26.23 -3.97 17.16
C GLU A 92 27.23 -3.04 17.85
N ARG A 93 26.94 -1.74 17.98
CA ARG A 93 27.80 -0.79 18.71
C ARG A 93 27.80 -0.97 20.23
N ARG A 94 26.84 -1.73 20.77
CA ARG A 94 26.71 -2.01 22.21
C ARG A 94 27.31 -3.35 22.63
N ARG A 95 27.75 -4.18 21.68
CA ARG A 95 28.57 -5.37 21.92
C ARG A 95 30.03 -5.01 21.83
#